data_AF-A0A944AMR9-F1
#
_entry.id   AF-A0A944AMR9-F1
#
_cell.length_a   1.000
_cell.length_b   1.000
_cell.length_c   1.000
_cell.angle_alpha   90.00
_cell.angle_beta   90.00
_cell.angle_gamma   90.00
#
_symmetry.space_group_name_H-M   'P 1'
#
loop_
_entity.id
_entity.type
_entity.pdbx_description
1 polymer ?
#
loop_
_entity_poly.entity_id
_entity_poly.type
_entity_poly.pdbx_seq_one_letter_code
_entity_poly.pdbx_strand_id
1 'polypeptide(L)'
;MIYLPLLCITSNVEAYIEINGIPVGECSEKKRLPYAALEGGTFYISAYPLSRHVMPYMPIVRKLILSGARPAMPFPDGVRLCCWDNGTIDLHISLPRLVYERSGQPFSISVLDSIWPDTHITLYNDCGIKLLIEKSSGDTTVFSLGVGVGGNLQKLDVGDDILAVIRAELSDRERLLVMRRDKSVMLDIHGTSVGIEEGRPYSLEVLPTLRRHQRKIVYEYTGGDFNPISQDRGFFTGTEIVPTGKHDKAIALCEAAREGFFEEAKSYLTLDMRSDDVISVVRSLCGDFEYASVPIGLEDRTVIGLCRKTESGIYESKLLCFEFDNGSIYNIEEL
;
A
#
# COMPACT_ATOMS: atom_id res chain seq x y z
N MET A 1 -39.93 -6.08 -9.14
CA MET A 1 -39.34 -6.09 -7.79
C MET A 1 -38.35 -4.92 -7.79
N ILE A 2 -38.55 -3.90 -6.95
CA ILE A 2 -37.63 -2.75 -6.87
C ILE A 2 -36.43 -3.23 -6.06
N TYR A 3 -35.24 -3.26 -6.66
CA TYR A 3 -34.03 -3.70 -6.00
C TYR A 3 -33.34 -2.45 -5.45
N LEU A 4 -33.63 -2.11 -4.19
CA LEU A 4 -32.90 -1.04 -3.51
C LEU A 4 -31.41 -1.40 -3.47
N PRO A 5 -30.51 -0.56 -4.02
CA PRO A 5 -29.08 -0.81 -3.97
C PRO A 5 -28.62 -0.87 -2.51
N LEU A 6 -27.90 -1.93 -2.16
CA LEU A 6 -27.27 -2.06 -0.85
C LEU A 6 -25.90 -1.38 -0.91
N LEU A 7 -25.71 -0.31 -0.14
CA LEU A 7 -24.39 0.25 0.12
C LEU A 7 -23.76 -0.49 1.30
N CYS A 8 -22.54 -0.98 1.14
CA CYS A 8 -21.76 -1.54 2.23
C CYS A 8 -20.54 -0.68 2.47
N ILE A 9 -20.50 -0.01 3.62
CA ILE A 9 -19.50 1.01 3.92
C ILE A 9 -18.41 0.42 4.81
N THR A 10 -17.15 0.63 4.43
CA THR A 10 -15.95 0.34 5.23
C THR A 10 -15.03 1.54 5.30
N SER A 11 -14.07 1.51 6.21
CA SER A 11 -13.07 2.57 6.35
C SER A 11 -11.71 2.04 6.76
N ASN A 12 -10.65 2.77 6.43
CA ASN A 12 -9.26 2.43 6.82
C ASN A 12 -8.99 2.52 8.33
N VAL A 13 -9.91 3.12 9.11
CA VAL A 13 -9.87 3.24 10.58
C VAL A 13 -11.26 2.98 11.16
N GLU A 14 -11.36 2.72 12.46
CA GLU A 14 -12.67 2.74 13.14
C GLU A 14 -13.31 4.13 12.97
N ALA A 15 -14.49 4.17 12.37
CA ALA A 15 -15.18 5.41 12.05
C ALA A 15 -16.68 5.31 12.29
N TYR A 16 -17.25 6.41 12.77
CA TYR A 16 -18.68 6.66 12.84
C TYR A 16 -19.16 7.31 11.54
N ILE A 17 -20.26 6.81 11.01
CA ILE A 17 -20.79 7.18 9.71
C ILE A 17 -22.15 7.85 9.87
N GLU A 18 -22.30 8.99 9.20
CA GLU A 18 -23.58 9.65 8.95
C GLU A 18 -23.86 9.70 7.45
N ILE A 19 -25.13 9.55 7.08
CA ILE A 19 -25.58 9.74 5.70
C ILE A 19 -26.68 10.79 5.71
N ASN A 20 -26.48 11.86 4.94
CA ASN A 20 -27.38 13.02 4.90
C ASN A 20 -27.65 13.62 6.29
N GLY A 21 -26.63 13.61 7.15
CA GLY A 21 -26.71 14.10 8.54
C GLY A 21 -27.46 13.17 9.50
N ILE A 22 -27.80 11.95 9.07
CA ILE A 22 -28.45 10.94 9.91
C ILE A 22 -27.40 9.92 10.37
N PRO A 23 -27.28 9.66 11.69
CA PRO A 23 -26.50 8.56 12.24
C PRO A 23 -26.85 7.22 11.62
N VAL A 24 -25.89 6.53 11.01
CA VAL A 24 -26.10 5.18 10.44
C VAL A 24 -25.43 4.10 11.27
N GLY A 25 -24.22 4.36 11.79
CA GLY A 25 -23.51 3.41 12.64
C GLY A 25 -22.00 3.56 12.56
N GLU A 26 -21.29 2.48 12.89
CA GLU A 26 -19.82 2.45 12.91
C GLU A 26 -19.29 1.37 11.96
N CYS A 27 -18.21 1.69 11.25
CA CYS A 27 -17.49 0.76 10.39
C CYS A 27 -15.98 0.76 10.67
N SER A 28 -15.29 -0.21 10.11
CA SER A 28 -13.83 -0.31 10.06
C SER A 28 -13.42 -1.16 8.86
N GLU A 29 -12.13 -1.46 8.73
CA GLU A 29 -11.64 -2.33 7.66
C GLU A 29 -12.22 -3.75 7.77
N LYS A 30 -12.55 -4.18 8.99
CA LYS A 30 -13.10 -5.52 9.28
C LYS A 30 -14.61 -5.51 9.57
N LYS A 31 -15.21 -4.34 9.75
CA LYS A 31 -16.64 -4.18 10.11
C LYS A 31 -17.34 -3.37 9.03
N ARG A 32 -18.18 -4.05 8.25
CA ARG A 32 -19.01 -3.44 7.20
C ARG A 32 -20.28 -2.85 7.80
N LEU A 33 -20.66 -1.67 7.33
CA LEU A 33 -21.94 -1.02 7.67
C LEU A 33 -22.88 -1.10 6.47
N PRO A 34 -23.92 -1.96 6.50
CA PRO A 34 -24.91 -2.00 5.44
C PRO A 34 -25.87 -0.81 5.53
N TYR A 35 -26.22 -0.23 4.40
CA TYR A 35 -27.19 0.84 4.27
C TYR A 35 -28.03 0.64 2.99
N ALA A 36 -29.33 0.51 3.15
CA ALA A 36 -30.26 0.44 2.02
C ALA A 36 -30.41 1.83 1.41
N ALA A 37 -29.81 2.04 0.23
CA ALA A 37 -29.93 3.31 -0.47
C ALA A 37 -31.20 3.33 -1.33
N LEU A 38 -31.83 4.50 -1.42
CA LEU A 38 -32.92 4.72 -2.37
C LEU A 38 -32.37 4.67 -3.81
N GLU A 39 -33.10 4.02 -4.72
CA GLU A 39 -32.79 4.05 -6.15
C GLU A 39 -32.85 5.50 -6.65
N GLY A 40 -31.74 6.02 -7.19
CA GLY A 40 -31.69 7.41 -7.65
C GLY A 40 -31.66 8.41 -6.49
N GLY A 41 -30.49 8.95 -6.15
CA GLY A 41 -30.38 9.86 -5.01
C GLY A 41 -28.99 10.45 -4.83
N THR A 42 -28.94 11.56 -4.08
CA THR A 42 -27.68 12.14 -3.60
C THR A 42 -27.51 11.79 -2.13
N PHE A 43 -26.35 11.24 -1.79
CA PHE A 43 -25.96 10.84 -0.44
C PHE A 43 -24.71 11.62 -0.03
N TYR A 44 -24.80 12.37 1.05
CA TYR A 44 -23.66 13.00 1.71
C TYR A 44 -23.20 12.10 2.84
N ILE A 45 -22.09 11.40 2.62
CA ILE A 45 -21.53 10.43 3.56
C ILE A 45 -20.46 11.14 4.37
N SER A 46 -20.70 11.32 5.65
CA SER A 46 -19.74 11.85 6.61
C SER A 46 -19.10 10.71 7.37
N ALA A 47 -17.78 10.69 7.44
CA ALA A 47 -17.02 9.72 8.22
C ALA A 47 -16.19 10.42 9.29
N TYR A 48 -16.42 10.06 10.55
CA TYR A 48 -15.77 10.63 11.72
C TYR A 48 -14.90 9.56 12.39
N PRO A 49 -13.59 9.78 12.55
CA PRO A 49 -12.72 8.78 13.16
C PRO A 49 -13.06 8.63 14.65
N LEU A 50 -13.22 7.38 15.09
CA LEU A 50 -13.42 7.02 16.49
C LEU A 50 -12.04 6.77 17.10
N SER A 51 -11.50 7.77 17.82
CA SER A 51 -10.11 7.80 18.25
C SER A 51 -9.66 6.56 19.03
N ARG A 52 -8.76 5.77 18.42
CA ARG A 52 -7.90 4.75 19.07
C ARG A 52 -6.45 4.77 18.58
N HIS A 53 -6.08 5.70 17.71
CA HIS A 53 -4.77 5.74 17.05
C HIS A 53 -3.84 6.81 17.63
N VAL A 54 -2.52 6.52 17.64
CA VAL A 54 -1.45 7.42 18.12
C VAL A 54 -1.38 8.73 17.31
N MET A 55 -1.82 8.69 16.05
CA MET A 55 -1.95 9.86 15.17
C MET A 55 -3.44 10.07 14.84
N PRO A 56 -3.97 11.29 15.01
CA PRO A 56 -5.38 11.57 14.71
C PRO A 56 -5.64 11.53 13.21
N TYR A 57 -6.81 11.05 12.82
CA TYR A 57 -7.33 11.12 11.44
C TYR A 57 -8.31 12.30 11.35
N MET A 58 -8.49 12.87 10.15
CA MET A 58 -9.46 13.95 9.95
C MET A 58 -10.82 13.39 9.51
N PRO A 59 -11.93 13.97 10.01
CA PRO A 59 -13.24 13.65 9.46
C PRO A 59 -13.35 14.13 8.01
N ILE A 60 -14.12 13.41 7.20
CA ILE A 60 -14.39 13.80 5.82
C ILE A 60 -15.89 13.74 5.52
N VAL A 61 -16.33 14.52 4.54
CA VAL A 61 -17.66 14.41 3.94
C VAL A 61 -17.48 14.19 2.44
N ARG A 62 -18.22 13.25 1.87
CA ARG A 62 -18.20 12.92 0.44
C ARG A 62 -19.59 12.81 -0.13
N LYS A 63 -19.77 13.32 -1.34
CA LYS A 63 -21.02 13.25 -2.10
C LYS A 63 -20.98 12.03 -3.02
N LEU A 64 -21.93 11.13 -2.85
CA LEU A 64 -22.20 10.02 -3.76
C LEU A 64 -23.55 10.28 -4.45
N ILE A 65 -23.59 10.15 -5.77
CA ILE A 65 -24.84 10.20 -6.52
C ILE A 65 -25.09 8.81 -7.07
N LEU A 66 -26.29 8.27 -6.87
CA LEU A 66 -26.76 7.06 -7.55
C LEU A 66 -27.71 7.43 -8.67
N SER A 67 -27.52 6.85 -9.85
CA SER A 67 -28.45 6.89 -10.98
C SER A 67 -29.02 5.48 -11.18
N GLY A 68 -30.19 5.23 -10.60
CA GLY A 68 -30.68 3.86 -10.39
C GLY A 68 -29.84 3.14 -9.32
N ALA A 69 -29.39 1.91 -9.61
CA ALA A 69 -28.54 1.10 -8.74
C ALA A 69 -27.04 1.26 -9.01
N ARG A 70 -26.61 2.28 -9.77
CA ARG A 70 -25.21 2.52 -10.12
C ARG A 70 -24.75 3.91 -9.69
N PRO A 71 -23.49 4.06 -9.24
CA PRO A 71 -22.95 5.35 -8.87
C PRO A 71 -22.65 6.19 -10.12
N ALA A 72 -23.01 7.47 -10.07
CA ALA A 72 -22.81 8.44 -11.15
C ALA A 72 -21.48 9.19 -10.98
N MET A 73 -20.89 9.57 -12.12
CA MET A 73 -19.65 10.34 -12.20
C MET A 73 -19.85 11.84 -11.89
N PRO A 74 -18.82 12.56 -11.39
CA PRO A 74 -17.48 12.07 -10.99
C PRO A 74 -17.45 11.52 -9.55
N PHE A 75 -16.48 10.65 -9.25
CA PHE A 75 -16.35 10.06 -7.92
C PHE A 75 -15.62 10.95 -6.92
N PRO A 76 -16.02 10.89 -5.64
CA PRO A 76 -15.33 11.58 -4.57
C PRO A 76 -13.91 11.04 -4.30
N ASP A 77 -12.93 11.93 -4.16
CA ASP A 77 -11.56 11.57 -3.74
C ASP A 77 -11.53 10.87 -2.38
N GLY A 78 -10.63 9.91 -2.18
CA GLY A 78 -10.55 9.17 -0.92
C GLY A 78 -11.74 8.22 -0.68
N VAL A 79 -12.52 7.93 -1.71
CA VAL A 79 -13.53 6.86 -1.72
C VAL A 79 -13.19 5.89 -2.84
N ARG A 80 -13.25 4.60 -2.54
CA ARG A 80 -13.17 3.52 -3.52
C ARG A 80 -14.51 2.81 -3.60
N LEU A 81 -15.02 2.62 -4.81
CA LEU A 81 -16.32 2.00 -5.07
C LEU A 81 -16.14 0.75 -5.93
N CYS A 82 -16.74 -0.36 -5.48
CA CYS A 82 -16.85 -1.60 -6.23
C CYS A 82 -18.32 -1.98 -6.40
N CYS A 83 -18.74 -2.15 -7.64
CA CYS A 83 -20.09 -2.64 -7.94
C CYS A 83 -20.04 -4.15 -8.14
N TRP A 84 -20.93 -4.85 -7.44
CA TRP A 84 -21.09 -6.30 -7.53
C TRP A 84 -22.27 -6.63 -8.43
N ASP A 85 -22.20 -7.77 -9.14
CA ASP A 85 -23.26 -8.20 -10.07
C ASP A 85 -24.60 -8.47 -9.40
N ASN A 86 -24.61 -8.71 -8.09
CA ASN A 86 -25.83 -8.87 -7.30
C ASN A 86 -26.50 -7.54 -6.89
N GLY A 87 -26.01 -6.40 -7.38
CA GLY A 87 -26.57 -5.08 -7.09
C GLY A 87 -26.08 -4.43 -5.80
N THR A 88 -25.09 -5.04 -5.12
CA THR A 88 -24.42 -4.43 -3.96
C THR A 88 -23.32 -3.48 -4.42
N ILE A 89 -23.13 -2.37 -3.69
CA ILE A 89 -22.03 -1.43 -3.89
C ILE A 89 -21.17 -1.42 -2.62
N ASP A 90 -19.93 -1.88 -2.72
CA ASP A 90 -18.94 -1.77 -1.66
C ASP A 90 -18.23 -0.41 -1.74
N LEU A 91 -18.28 0.33 -0.65
CA LEU A 91 -17.79 1.69 -0.52
C LEU A 91 -16.75 1.74 0.59
N HIS A 92 -15.50 1.93 0.20
CA HIS A 92 -14.39 2.08 1.14
C HIS A 92 -13.95 3.53 1.27
N ILE A 93 -13.99 4.06 2.49
CA ILE A 93 -13.62 5.43 2.83
C ILE A 93 -12.21 5.49 3.42
N SER A 94 -11.34 6.26 2.80
CA SER A 94 -9.99 6.53 3.29
C SER A 94 -9.94 7.88 3.99
N LEU A 95 -9.96 7.88 5.32
CA LEU A 95 -9.77 9.08 6.12
C LEU A 95 -8.28 9.48 6.07
N PRO A 96 -7.97 10.75 5.78
CA PRO A 96 -6.60 11.24 5.77
C PRO A 96 -6.08 11.37 7.20
N ARG A 97 -4.77 11.13 7.37
CA ARG A 97 -4.10 11.39 8.64
C ARG A 97 -3.94 12.89 8.84
N LEU A 98 -4.20 13.36 10.06
CA LEU A 98 -3.79 14.69 10.47
C LEU A 98 -2.29 14.63 10.75
N VAL A 99 -1.51 15.25 9.87
CA VAL A 99 -0.09 15.45 10.08
C VAL A 99 0.06 16.60 11.07
N TYR A 100 0.27 16.29 12.34
CA TYR A 100 0.73 17.29 13.30
C TYR A 100 2.19 17.61 12.98
N GLU A 101 2.48 18.86 12.62
CA GLU A 101 3.80 19.42 12.87
C GLU A 101 3.99 19.41 14.39
N ARG A 102 4.79 18.46 14.90
CA ARG A 102 5.22 18.53 16.30
C ARG A 102 6.04 19.81 16.44
N SER A 103 5.51 20.78 17.17
CA SER A 103 6.31 21.90 17.70
C SER A 103 7.20 21.37 18.83
N GLY A 104 8.27 20.68 18.46
CA GLY A 104 9.36 20.28 19.35
C GLY A 104 10.56 21.22 19.17
N GLN A 105 11.43 21.32 20.17
CA GLN A 105 12.75 21.92 19.94
C GLN A 105 13.52 21.08 18.92
N PRO A 106 14.30 21.70 18.02
CA PRO A 106 15.16 20.97 17.12
C PRO A 106 16.08 20.00 17.87
N PHE A 107 16.26 18.79 17.34
CA PHE A 107 17.18 17.81 17.91
C PHE A 107 17.94 17.05 16.83
N SER A 108 19.20 16.74 17.09
CA SER A 108 20.04 15.94 16.19
C SER A 108 19.61 14.48 16.22
N ILE A 109 19.48 13.88 15.03
CA ILE A 109 19.16 12.46 14.82
C ILE A 109 20.45 11.66 14.68
N SER A 110 21.35 12.12 13.80
CA SER A 110 22.60 11.43 13.47
C SER A 110 23.61 12.45 12.96
N VAL A 111 24.89 12.20 13.22
CA VAL A 111 25.99 13.09 12.85
C VAL A 111 27.07 12.26 12.18
N LEU A 112 27.64 12.80 11.11
CA LEU A 112 28.72 12.19 10.37
C LEU A 112 29.88 13.18 10.23
N ASP A 113 30.88 12.94 11.06
CA ASP A 113 32.12 13.69 11.08
C ASP A 113 33.13 13.17 10.06
N SER A 114 33.87 14.12 9.46
CA SER A 114 35.08 13.83 8.67
C SER A 114 34.85 12.79 7.58
N ILE A 115 33.69 12.80 6.93
CA ILE A 115 33.48 12.03 5.70
C ILE A 115 34.25 12.67 4.54
N TRP A 116 34.20 14.00 4.47
CA TRP A 116 34.99 14.81 3.55
C TRP A 116 35.84 15.80 4.34
N PRO A 117 36.99 16.23 3.80
CA PRO A 117 37.82 17.23 4.45
C PRO A 117 36.99 18.46 4.81
N ASP A 118 37.14 18.91 6.06
CA ASP A 118 36.50 20.11 6.58
C ASP A 118 34.97 20.12 6.47
N THR A 119 34.32 18.95 6.45
CA THR A 119 32.86 18.85 6.33
C THR A 119 32.25 18.04 7.47
N HIS A 120 31.20 18.61 8.05
CA HIS A 120 30.34 18.02 9.07
C HIS A 120 28.93 17.86 8.51
N ILE A 121 28.33 16.68 8.65
CA ILE A 121 26.97 16.42 8.18
C ILE A 121 26.11 16.05 9.38
N THR A 122 25.02 16.78 9.58
CA THR A 122 24.07 16.56 10.66
C THR A 122 22.68 16.30 10.08
N LEU A 123 22.13 15.14 10.39
CA LEU A 123 20.73 14.83 10.21
C LEU A 123 20.00 15.26 11.48
N TYR A 124 18.99 16.12 11.36
CA TYR A 124 18.26 16.64 12.52
C TYR A 124 16.77 16.74 12.23
N ASN A 125 15.98 16.80 13.29
CA ASN A 125 14.56 17.07 13.22
C ASN A 125 14.28 18.51 13.63
N ASP A 126 13.54 19.23 12.80
CA ASP A 126 12.99 20.55 13.11
C ASP A 126 11.68 20.71 12.32
N CYS A 127 10.59 20.21 12.91
CA CYS A 127 9.28 20.06 12.27
C CYS A 127 9.34 19.21 10.98
N GLY A 128 10.16 18.16 10.99
CA GLY A 128 10.50 17.35 9.83
C GLY A 128 11.99 17.08 9.77
N ILE A 129 12.39 16.10 8.97
CA ILE A 129 13.78 15.68 8.85
C ILE A 129 14.49 16.63 7.88
N LYS A 130 15.62 17.16 8.34
CA LYS A 130 16.50 18.05 7.59
C LYS A 130 17.94 17.53 7.65
N LEU A 131 18.69 17.77 6.58
CA LEU A 131 20.11 17.51 6.49
C LEU A 131 20.85 18.84 6.46
N LEU A 132 21.75 19.06 7.40
CA LEU A 132 22.66 20.19 7.45
C LEU A 132 24.07 19.71 7.07
N ILE A 133 24.70 20.39 6.13
CA ILE A 133 26.10 20.18 5.74
C ILE A 133 26.85 21.47 6.05
N GLU A 134 27.83 21.40 6.94
CA GLU A 134 28.64 22.53 7.39
C GLU A 134 30.09 22.32 6.96
N LYS A 135 30.71 23.37 6.43
CA LYS A 135 32.15 23.40 6.19
C LYS A 135 32.88 24.17 7.28
N SER A 136 34.14 23.82 7.55
CA SER A 136 35.01 24.61 8.45
C SER A 136 35.16 26.07 8.01
N SER A 137 34.93 26.38 6.73
CA SER A 137 34.90 27.75 6.19
C SER A 137 33.70 28.58 6.66
N GLY A 138 32.68 27.95 7.27
CA GLY A 138 31.40 28.56 7.63
C GLY A 138 30.32 28.41 6.57
N ASP A 139 30.61 27.79 5.42
CA ASP A 139 29.59 27.53 4.39
C ASP A 139 28.63 26.44 4.87
N THR A 140 27.34 26.77 4.92
CA THR A 140 26.29 25.83 5.32
C THR A 140 25.31 25.55 4.18
N THR A 141 24.77 24.34 4.15
CA THR A 141 23.70 23.97 3.21
C THR A 141 22.71 23.07 3.91
N VAL A 142 21.43 23.36 3.71
CA VAL A 142 20.33 22.62 4.35
C VAL A 142 19.43 22.01 3.28
N PHE A 143 19.10 20.73 3.45
CA PHE A 143 18.12 20.02 2.62
C PHE A 143 16.93 19.61 3.48
N SER A 144 15.71 19.84 2.98
CA SER A 144 14.50 19.30 3.57
C SER A 144 14.23 17.90 3.01
N LEU A 145 14.18 16.89 3.88
CA LEU A 145 14.01 15.49 3.45
C LEU A 145 12.54 15.04 3.50
N GLY A 146 11.73 15.65 4.36
CA GLY A 146 10.29 15.39 4.48
C GLY A 146 9.82 15.32 5.92
N VAL A 147 8.54 14.95 6.11
CA VAL A 147 7.94 14.77 7.44
C VAL A 147 8.29 13.38 7.97
N GLY A 148 9.00 13.33 9.10
CA GLY A 148 9.48 12.11 9.72
C GLY A 148 10.13 12.41 11.08
N VAL A 149 10.65 11.39 11.76
CA VAL A 149 11.27 11.55 13.09
C VAL A 149 12.61 10.83 13.26
N GLY A 150 12.92 9.87 12.40
CA GLY A 150 14.09 9.00 12.54
C GLY A 150 14.98 9.00 11.30
N GLY A 151 16.06 8.25 11.36
CA GLY A 151 17.02 8.14 10.27
C GLY A 151 18.44 7.96 10.77
N ASN A 152 19.37 7.82 9.84
CA ASN A 152 20.78 7.69 10.14
C ASN A 152 21.65 8.17 8.98
N LEU A 153 22.87 8.56 9.32
CA LEU A 153 23.94 8.84 8.38
C LEU A 153 24.96 7.71 8.41
N GLN A 154 25.53 7.38 7.25
CA GLN A 154 26.66 6.46 7.15
C GLN A 154 27.52 6.77 5.93
N LYS A 155 28.74 6.22 5.92
CA LYS A 155 29.67 6.31 4.80
C LYS A 155 29.47 5.12 3.87
N LEU A 156 29.68 5.33 2.58
CA LEU A 156 29.74 4.27 1.58
C LEU A 156 30.97 4.47 0.71
N ASP A 157 31.89 3.51 0.77
CA ASP A 157 33.08 3.48 -0.07
C ASP A 157 32.73 2.80 -1.41
N VAL A 158 32.97 3.48 -2.53
CA VAL A 158 32.71 2.98 -3.88
C VAL A 158 33.83 3.38 -4.83
N GLY A 159 34.65 2.41 -5.22
CA GLY A 159 35.88 2.68 -5.96
C GLY A 159 36.82 3.58 -5.14
N ASP A 160 37.20 4.71 -5.72
CA ASP A 160 38.05 5.73 -5.07
C ASP A 160 37.23 6.86 -4.39
N ASP A 161 35.89 6.79 -4.45
CA ASP A 161 34.99 7.79 -3.88
C ASP A 161 34.42 7.35 -2.52
N ILE A 162 34.25 8.32 -1.62
CA ILE A 162 33.52 8.16 -0.36
C ILE A 162 32.22 8.97 -0.44
N LEU A 163 31.09 8.29 -0.40
CA LEU A 163 29.76 8.87 -0.51
C LEU A 163 29.06 8.96 0.85
N ALA A 164 28.29 10.02 1.06
CA ALA A 164 27.40 10.14 2.20
C ALA A 164 26.09 9.42 1.89
N VAL A 165 25.69 8.51 2.78
CA VAL A 165 24.39 7.85 2.70
C VAL A 165 23.50 8.38 3.81
N ILE A 166 22.34 8.90 3.42
CA ILE A 166 21.36 9.53 4.29
C ILE A 166 20.08 8.71 4.22
N ARG A 167 19.77 7.98 5.29
CA ARG A 167 18.49 7.30 5.46
C ARG A 167 17.59 8.17 6.32
N ALA A 168 16.38 8.45 5.83
CA ALA A 168 15.35 9.20 6.53
C ALA A 168 14.10 8.34 6.71
N GLU A 169 13.61 8.25 7.95
CA GLU A 169 12.38 7.53 8.30
C GLU A 169 11.21 8.53 8.30
N LEU A 170 10.52 8.63 7.16
CA LEU A 170 9.37 9.50 6.95
C LEU A 170 8.10 8.85 7.51
N SER A 171 7.03 9.65 7.62
CA SER A 171 5.77 9.22 8.22
C SER A 171 5.03 8.10 7.46
N ASP A 172 5.29 7.97 6.17
CA ASP A 172 4.62 7.07 5.22
C ASP A 172 5.57 6.04 4.58
N ARG A 173 6.88 6.29 4.61
CA ARG A 173 7.92 5.51 3.92
C ARG A 173 9.31 5.84 4.44
N GLU A 174 10.30 5.09 4.00
CA GLU A 174 11.70 5.47 4.15
C GLU A 174 12.25 6.04 2.84
N ARG A 175 13.26 6.90 2.96
CA ARG A 175 14.00 7.49 1.84
C ARG A 175 15.49 7.32 2.05
N LEU A 176 16.21 6.92 1.01
CA LEU A 176 17.66 6.83 0.99
C LEU A 176 18.20 7.80 -0.05
N LEU A 177 19.06 8.71 0.39
CA LEU A 177 19.86 9.56 -0.48
C LEU A 177 21.32 9.11 -0.43
N VAL A 178 21.95 8.98 -1.58
CA VAL A 178 23.40 8.81 -1.69
C VAL A 178 23.98 10.05 -2.35
N MET A 179 24.94 10.71 -1.70
CA MET A 179 25.42 12.03 -2.06
C MET A 179 26.95 12.08 -2.18
N ARG A 180 27.44 12.83 -3.16
CA ARG A 180 28.86 13.15 -3.35
C ARG A 180 29.30 14.37 -2.55
N ARG A 181 30.62 14.56 -2.48
CA ARG A 181 31.25 15.71 -1.82
C ARG A 181 30.82 17.07 -2.36
N ASP A 182 30.52 17.15 -3.65
CA ASP A 182 30.00 18.36 -4.30
C ASP A 182 28.51 18.63 -4.00
N LYS A 183 27.89 17.80 -3.15
CA LYS A 183 26.47 17.83 -2.75
C LYS A 183 25.52 17.35 -3.84
N SER A 184 26.03 16.80 -4.94
CA SER A 184 25.18 16.14 -5.94
C SER A 184 24.59 14.84 -5.37
N VAL A 185 23.29 14.64 -5.62
CA VAL A 185 22.57 13.42 -5.26
C VAL A 185 22.75 12.42 -6.39
N MET A 186 23.35 11.28 -6.06
CA MET A 186 23.60 10.17 -6.98
C MET A 186 22.44 9.20 -7.04
N LEU A 187 21.80 8.97 -5.90
CA LEU A 187 20.68 8.05 -5.78
C LEU A 187 19.67 8.64 -4.82
N ASP A 188 18.40 8.62 -5.21
CA ASP A 188 17.27 9.03 -4.40
C ASP A 188 16.16 8.00 -4.56
N ILE A 189 16.05 7.12 -3.58
CA ILE A 189 15.12 6.00 -3.61
C ILE A 189 14.23 6.00 -2.38
N HIS A 190 13.05 5.42 -2.55
CA HIS A 190 12.03 5.33 -1.52
C HIS A 190 11.51 3.89 -1.42
N GLY A 191 10.96 3.55 -0.26
CA GLY A 191 10.27 2.28 -0.07
C GLY A 191 9.67 2.18 1.31
N THR A 192 8.93 1.11 1.58
CA THR A 192 8.57 0.74 2.96
C THR A 192 9.81 0.52 3.84
N SER A 193 10.92 0.10 3.24
CA SER A 193 12.23 0.10 3.86
C SER A 193 13.31 0.38 2.82
N VAL A 194 14.40 1.03 3.22
CA VAL A 194 15.57 1.28 2.39
C VAL A 194 16.83 1.07 3.21
N GLY A 195 17.94 0.79 2.55
CA GLY A 195 19.20 0.64 3.27
C GLY A 195 20.38 0.34 2.36
N ILE A 196 21.48 -0.06 2.99
CA ILE A 196 22.66 -0.61 2.32
C ILE A 196 22.82 -2.05 2.81
N GLU A 197 23.03 -2.98 1.88
CA GLU A 197 23.35 -4.38 2.15
C GLU A 197 24.56 -4.77 1.32
N GLU A 198 25.60 -5.32 1.95
CA GLU A 198 26.85 -5.69 1.27
C GLU A 198 27.45 -4.55 0.41
N GLY A 199 27.35 -3.31 0.90
CA GLY A 199 27.83 -2.12 0.18
C GLY A 199 26.94 -1.65 -0.98
N ARG A 200 25.76 -2.24 -1.17
CA ARG A 200 24.83 -1.88 -2.23
C ARG A 200 23.55 -1.26 -1.67
N PRO A 201 23.13 -0.09 -2.18
CA PRO A 201 21.82 0.45 -1.84
C PRO A 201 20.69 -0.48 -2.26
N TYR A 202 19.63 -0.52 -1.47
CA TYR A 202 18.40 -1.20 -1.84
C TYR A 202 17.16 -0.42 -1.43
N SER A 203 16.08 -0.63 -2.17
CA SER A 203 14.72 -0.23 -1.80
C SER A 203 13.83 -1.47 -1.70
N LEU A 204 12.95 -1.48 -0.71
CA LEU A 204 11.98 -2.54 -0.49
C LEU A 204 10.57 -1.96 -0.38
N GLU A 205 9.66 -2.47 -1.20
CA GLU A 205 8.25 -2.09 -1.23
C GLU A 205 7.34 -3.29 -0.95
N VAL A 206 6.39 -3.13 -0.03
CA VAL A 206 5.33 -4.12 0.18
C VAL A 206 4.31 -4.02 -0.97
N LEU A 207 4.13 -5.13 -1.69
CA LEU A 207 3.13 -5.29 -2.72
C LEU A 207 1.72 -5.39 -2.08
N PRO A 208 0.67 -4.90 -2.77
CA PRO A 208 -0.71 -4.97 -2.30
C PRO A 208 -1.27 -6.39 -2.43
N THR A 209 -0.67 -7.32 -1.69
CA THR A 209 -1.07 -8.72 -1.61
C THR A 209 -1.40 -9.07 -0.18
N LEU A 210 -2.34 -9.98 0.04
CA LEU A 210 -2.74 -10.49 1.34
C LEU A 210 -1.55 -11.00 2.15
N ARG A 211 -0.64 -11.73 1.49
CA ARG A 211 0.58 -12.25 2.14
C ARG A 211 1.63 -11.21 2.44
N ARG A 212 1.48 -9.98 1.92
CA ARG A 212 2.45 -8.89 2.01
C ARG A 212 3.79 -9.23 1.37
N HIS A 213 3.75 -9.81 0.16
CA HIS A 213 4.92 -9.94 -0.69
C HIS A 213 5.64 -8.61 -0.84
N GLN A 214 6.93 -8.68 -1.12
CA GLN A 214 7.80 -7.52 -1.19
C GLN A 214 8.54 -7.53 -2.53
N ARG A 215 8.74 -6.34 -3.08
CA ARG A 215 9.64 -6.09 -4.21
C ARG A 215 10.90 -5.44 -3.67
N LYS A 216 12.04 -6.05 -3.94
CA LYS A 216 13.36 -5.53 -3.58
C LYS A 216 14.11 -5.15 -4.85
N ILE A 217 14.64 -3.94 -4.90
CA ILE A 217 15.52 -3.47 -5.97
C ILE A 217 16.88 -3.18 -5.34
N VAL A 218 17.93 -3.78 -5.88
CA VAL A 218 19.32 -3.57 -5.45
C VAL A 218 20.03 -2.74 -6.52
N TYR A 219 20.78 -1.74 -6.07
CA TYR A 219 21.51 -0.80 -6.92
C TYR A 219 23.02 -1.02 -6.80
N GLU A 220 23.72 -0.94 -7.92
CA GLU A 220 25.16 -1.04 -7.97
C GLU A 220 25.77 0.21 -8.59
N TYR A 221 26.89 0.65 -8.03
CA TYR A 221 27.65 1.76 -8.55
C TYR A 221 28.48 1.31 -9.76
N THR A 222 28.09 1.76 -10.95
CA THR A 222 28.74 1.41 -12.23
C THR A 222 28.78 2.62 -13.14
N GLY A 223 29.93 2.88 -13.78
CA GLY A 223 30.07 3.99 -14.73
C GLY A 223 29.89 5.39 -14.11
N GLY A 224 30.07 5.53 -12.80
CA GLY A 224 29.92 6.80 -12.09
C GLY A 224 28.49 7.14 -11.67
N ASP A 225 27.57 6.16 -11.69
CA ASP A 225 26.19 6.30 -11.21
C ASP A 225 25.66 4.99 -10.59
N PHE A 226 24.53 5.05 -9.87
CA PHE A 226 23.85 3.87 -9.34
C PHE A 226 22.80 3.34 -10.30
N ASN A 227 22.94 2.08 -10.72
CA ASN A 227 22.03 1.40 -11.62
C ASN A 227 21.37 0.19 -10.93
N PRO A 228 20.08 -0.09 -11.17
CA PRO A 228 19.44 -1.29 -10.64
C PRO A 228 20.05 -2.54 -11.29
N ILE A 229 20.45 -3.51 -10.47
CA ILE A 229 21.07 -4.77 -10.93
C ILE A 229 20.21 -6.01 -10.66
N SER A 230 19.32 -5.95 -9.66
CA SER A 230 18.33 -6.99 -9.43
C SER A 230 16.99 -6.37 -9.04
N GLN A 231 15.93 -7.07 -9.42
CA GLN A 231 14.56 -6.74 -9.06
C GLN A 231 13.86 -8.03 -8.65
N ASP A 232 14.02 -8.37 -7.38
CA ASP A 232 13.54 -9.61 -6.80
C ASP A 232 12.17 -9.39 -6.13
N ARG A 233 11.39 -10.45 -6.08
CA ARG A 233 10.09 -10.46 -5.41
C ARG A 233 9.99 -11.66 -4.48
N GLY A 234 9.42 -11.47 -3.29
CA GLY A 234 9.29 -12.53 -2.29
C GLY A 234 9.09 -11.99 -0.88
N PHE A 235 9.64 -12.69 0.11
CA PHE A 235 9.62 -12.28 1.52
C PHE A 235 11.05 -11.99 1.99
N PHE A 236 11.32 -10.76 2.42
CA PHE A 236 12.66 -10.35 2.87
C PHE A 236 12.70 -9.93 4.35
N THR A 237 11.61 -9.41 4.90
CA THR A 237 11.58 -8.88 6.29
C THR A 237 10.84 -9.78 7.28
N GLY A 238 10.43 -10.99 6.88
CA GLY A 238 9.71 -11.93 7.76
C GLY A 238 8.32 -11.46 8.20
N THR A 239 7.73 -10.45 7.55
CA THR A 239 6.39 -9.91 7.85
C THR A 239 5.29 -10.61 7.06
N GLU A 240 5.52 -11.86 6.66
CA GLU A 240 4.57 -12.61 5.84
C GLU A 240 3.29 -12.92 6.63
N ILE A 241 2.16 -12.89 5.93
CA ILE A 241 0.88 -13.35 6.47
C ILE A 241 0.61 -14.74 5.89
N VAL A 242 0.31 -15.69 6.78
CA VAL A 242 -0.10 -17.04 6.39
C VAL A 242 -1.62 -17.06 6.17
N PRO A 243 -2.12 -17.37 4.96
CA PRO A 243 -3.54 -17.51 4.70
C PRO A 243 -4.13 -18.66 5.52
N THR A 244 -5.18 -18.42 6.30
CA THR A 244 -5.79 -19.45 7.17
C THR A 244 -7.18 -19.89 6.70
N GLY A 245 -8.00 -18.94 6.24
CA GLY A 245 -9.35 -19.21 5.73
C GLY A 245 -9.39 -19.68 4.28
N LYS A 246 -10.55 -20.22 3.85
CA LYS A 246 -10.80 -20.56 2.43
C LYS A 246 -10.72 -19.32 1.53
N HIS A 247 -11.38 -18.23 1.92
CA HIS A 247 -11.31 -16.97 1.18
C HIS A 247 -9.89 -16.40 1.12
N ASP A 248 -9.14 -16.42 2.23
CA ASP A 248 -7.74 -15.98 2.27
C ASP A 248 -6.87 -16.78 1.28
N LYS A 249 -7.03 -18.11 1.25
CA LYS A 249 -6.29 -18.98 0.32
C LYS A 249 -6.67 -18.73 -1.14
N ALA A 250 -7.95 -18.49 -1.43
CA ALA A 250 -8.40 -18.15 -2.77
C ALA A 250 -7.84 -16.79 -3.23
N ILE A 251 -7.83 -15.78 -2.35
CA ILE A 251 -7.19 -14.47 -2.60
C ILE A 251 -5.69 -14.65 -2.87
N ALA A 252 -5.00 -15.38 -1.99
CA ALA A 252 -3.57 -15.62 -2.11
C ALA A 252 -3.20 -16.36 -3.40
N LEU A 253 -4.01 -17.34 -3.83
CA LEU A 253 -3.85 -18.01 -5.13
C LEU A 253 -3.93 -17.01 -6.30
N CYS A 254 -4.97 -16.18 -6.34
CA CYS A 254 -5.16 -15.20 -7.42
C CYS A 254 -4.00 -14.19 -7.47
N GLU A 255 -3.56 -13.70 -6.31
CA GLU A 255 -2.44 -12.76 -6.21
C GLU A 255 -1.11 -13.41 -6.61
N ALA A 256 -0.86 -14.65 -6.16
CA ALA A 256 0.33 -15.40 -6.54
C ALA A 256 0.37 -15.66 -8.05
N ALA A 257 -0.75 -16.04 -8.66
CA ALA A 257 -0.85 -16.23 -10.10
C ALA A 257 -0.61 -14.91 -10.87
N ARG A 258 -1.19 -13.79 -10.41
CA ARG A 258 -0.99 -12.45 -11.00
C ARG A 258 0.47 -12.01 -10.94
N GLU A 259 1.10 -12.16 -9.78
CA GLU A 259 2.48 -11.71 -9.54
C GLU A 259 3.55 -12.68 -10.10
N GLY A 260 3.15 -13.88 -10.52
CA GLY A 260 4.06 -14.89 -11.10
C GLY A 260 4.71 -15.82 -10.07
N PHE A 261 4.20 -15.89 -8.84
CA PHE A 261 4.69 -16.79 -7.80
C PHE A 261 4.14 -18.21 -7.99
N PHE A 262 4.59 -18.92 -9.03
CA PHE A 262 3.97 -20.19 -9.45
C PHE A 262 4.04 -21.31 -8.42
N GLU A 263 5.17 -21.47 -7.72
CA GLU A 263 5.28 -22.52 -6.68
C GLU A 263 4.35 -22.24 -5.49
N GLU A 264 4.17 -20.97 -5.15
CA GLU A 264 3.18 -20.57 -4.15
C GLU A 264 1.75 -20.83 -4.64
N ALA A 265 1.43 -20.43 -5.89
CA ALA A 265 0.12 -20.69 -6.47
C ALA A 265 -0.20 -22.19 -6.45
N LYS A 266 0.75 -23.06 -6.85
CA LYS A 266 0.61 -24.52 -6.76
C LYS A 266 0.37 -25.01 -5.33
N SER A 267 0.96 -24.36 -4.33
CA SER A 267 0.82 -24.79 -2.93
C SER A 267 -0.63 -24.74 -2.41
N TYR A 268 -1.47 -23.90 -3.01
CA TYR A 268 -2.90 -23.80 -2.68
C TYR A 268 -3.79 -24.84 -3.36
N LEU A 269 -3.27 -25.52 -4.39
CA LEU A 269 -4.03 -26.47 -5.21
C LEU A 269 -3.86 -27.91 -4.70
N THR A 270 -4.85 -28.76 -4.96
CA THR A 270 -4.74 -30.22 -4.82
C THR A 270 -3.67 -30.78 -5.75
N LEU A 271 -3.11 -31.95 -5.41
CA LEU A 271 -1.94 -32.52 -6.10
C LEU A 271 -2.16 -32.71 -7.61
N ASP A 272 -3.36 -33.08 -8.03
CA ASP A 272 -3.78 -33.27 -9.41
C ASP A 272 -3.85 -31.96 -10.23
N MET A 273 -4.01 -30.82 -9.55
CA MET A 273 -4.04 -29.50 -10.17
C MET A 273 -2.67 -28.80 -10.22
N ARG A 274 -1.61 -29.36 -9.62
CA ARG A 274 -0.27 -28.72 -9.52
C ARG A 274 0.56 -28.86 -10.81
N SER A 275 0.02 -28.46 -11.95
CA SER A 275 0.76 -28.41 -13.22
C SER A 275 0.99 -26.96 -13.68
N ASP A 276 2.06 -26.74 -14.44
CA ASP A 276 2.37 -25.41 -15.00
C ASP A 276 1.29 -24.93 -15.98
N ASP A 277 0.65 -25.87 -16.69
CA ASP A 277 -0.48 -25.58 -17.59
C ASP A 277 -1.68 -25.06 -16.81
N VAL A 278 -2.04 -25.70 -15.68
CA VAL A 278 -3.15 -25.24 -14.82
C VAL A 278 -2.85 -23.86 -14.25
N ILE A 279 -1.63 -23.60 -13.78
CA ILE A 279 -1.25 -22.27 -13.27
C ILE A 279 -1.33 -21.20 -14.36
N SER A 280 -0.96 -21.54 -15.59
CA SER A 280 -1.08 -20.63 -16.74
C SER A 280 -2.55 -20.30 -17.03
N VAL A 281 -3.44 -21.30 -16.94
CA VAL A 281 -4.89 -21.09 -17.05
C VAL A 281 -5.42 -20.23 -15.90
N VAL A 282 -5.04 -20.50 -14.66
CA VAL A 282 -5.45 -19.69 -13.50
C VAL A 282 -5.00 -18.24 -13.66
N ARG A 283 -3.77 -18.01 -14.08
CA ARG A 283 -3.27 -16.66 -14.36
C ARG A 283 -4.09 -15.96 -15.45
N SER A 284 -4.39 -16.67 -16.54
CA SER A 284 -5.25 -16.13 -17.60
C SER A 284 -6.67 -15.84 -17.12
N LEU A 285 -7.20 -16.69 -16.24
CA LEU A 285 -8.54 -16.55 -15.66
C LEU A 285 -8.62 -15.32 -14.75
N CYS A 286 -7.63 -15.15 -13.88
CA CYS A 286 -7.51 -14.01 -12.97
C CYS A 286 -7.29 -12.69 -13.72
N GLY A 287 -6.46 -12.71 -14.76
CA GLY A 287 -6.05 -11.53 -15.50
C GLY A 287 -5.35 -10.49 -14.62
N ASP A 288 -5.35 -9.24 -15.09
CA ASP A 288 -4.86 -8.10 -14.30
C ASP A 288 -5.99 -7.53 -13.44
N PHE A 289 -5.79 -7.55 -12.12
CA PHE A 289 -6.67 -6.94 -11.13
C PHE A 289 -5.85 -6.12 -10.14
N GLU A 290 -6.47 -5.12 -9.52
CA GLU A 290 -5.80 -4.23 -8.55
C GLU A 290 -5.93 -4.74 -7.11
N TYR A 291 -7.07 -5.33 -6.75
CA TYR A 291 -7.27 -5.99 -5.47
C TYR A 291 -8.32 -7.09 -5.58
N ALA A 292 -8.28 -8.02 -4.64
CA ALA A 292 -9.29 -9.06 -4.48
C ALA A 292 -10.12 -8.80 -3.21
N SER A 293 -11.41 -9.11 -3.26
CA SER A 293 -12.30 -8.99 -2.09
C SER A 293 -13.37 -10.07 -2.10
N VAL A 294 -13.88 -10.42 -0.94
CA VAL A 294 -15.03 -11.32 -0.82
C VAL A 294 -16.30 -10.52 -1.17
N PRO A 295 -17.07 -10.93 -2.19
CA PRO A 295 -18.32 -10.29 -2.54
C PRO A 295 -19.35 -10.47 -1.42
N ILE A 296 -20.23 -9.48 -1.30
CA ILE A 296 -21.20 -9.41 -0.22
C ILE A 296 -22.41 -10.27 -0.56
N GLY A 297 -22.93 -11.04 0.40
CA GLY A 297 -24.11 -11.89 0.21
C GLY A 297 -23.82 -13.23 -0.49
N LEU A 298 -22.56 -13.60 -0.64
CA LEU A 298 -22.09 -14.89 -1.20
C LEU A 298 -21.13 -15.59 -0.22
N GLU A 299 -21.27 -15.34 1.08
CA GLU A 299 -20.36 -15.85 2.12
C GLU A 299 -20.49 -17.36 2.35
N ASP A 300 -21.58 -17.97 1.89
CA ASP A 300 -21.84 -19.41 1.96
C ASP A 300 -20.97 -20.22 0.98
N ARG A 301 -20.47 -19.56 -0.07
CA ARG A 301 -19.52 -20.10 -1.05
C ARG A 301 -18.17 -19.38 -0.91
N THR A 302 -17.11 -20.00 -1.41
CA THR A 302 -15.82 -19.31 -1.49
C THR A 302 -15.75 -18.58 -2.83
N VAL A 303 -16.46 -17.45 -2.91
CA VAL A 303 -16.42 -16.57 -4.09
C VAL A 303 -15.46 -15.42 -3.80
N ILE A 304 -14.64 -15.05 -4.80
CA ILE A 304 -13.75 -13.90 -4.76
C ILE A 304 -14.06 -13.00 -5.96
N GLY A 305 -14.16 -11.70 -5.67
CA GLY A 305 -14.17 -10.64 -6.66
C GLY A 305 -12.78 -10.14 -6.97
N LEU A 306 -12.37 -10.25 -8.22
CA LEU A 306 -11.15 -9.65 -8.74
C LEU A 306 -11.48 -8.28 -9.33
N CYS A 307 -11.10 -7.23 -8.61
CA CYS A 307 -11.53 -5.87 -8.89
C CYS A 307 -10.48 -5.14 -9.74
N ARG A 308 -10.91 -4.60 -10.88
CA ARG A 308 -10.09 -3.81 -11.79
C ARG A 308 -10.74 -2.45 -12.02
N LYS A 309 -9.92 -1.39 -12.01
CA LYS A 309 -10.40 -0.05 -12.32
C LYS A 309 -10.63 0.11 -13.82
N THR A 310 -11.81 0.60 -14.18
CA THR A 310 -12.17 0.96 -15.55
C THR A 310 -11.64 2.35 -15.90
N GLU A 311 -11.71 2.73 -17.18
CA GLU A 311 -11.36 4.08 -17.64
C GLU A 311 -12.18 5.18 -16.95
N SER A 312 -13.40 4.86 -16.49
CA SER A 312 -14.25 5.79 -15.75
C SER A 312 -13.87 5.90 -14.26
N GLY A 313 -12.90 5.12 -13.78
CA GLY A 313 -12.48 5.12 -12.38
C GLY A 313 -13.36 4.28 -11.44
N ILE A 314 -14.32 3.52 -11.96
CA ILE A 314 -15.13 2.53 -11.20
C ILE A 314 -14.35 1.22 -11.16
N TYR A 315 -14.44 0.48 -10.05
CA TYR A 315 -14.01 -0.91 -10.07
C TYR A 315 -15.13 -1.83 -10.57
N GLU A 316 -14.83 -2.55 -11.64
CA GLU A 316 -15.59 -3.73 -12.05
C GLU A 316 -14.93 -4.97 -11.44
N SER A 317 -15.75 -5.95 -11.08
CA SER A 317 -15.27 -7.19 -10.50
C SER A 317 -15.58 -8.38 -11.41
N LYS A 318 -14.59 -9.24 -11.63
CA LYS A 318 -14.82 -10.61 -12.12
C LYS A 318 -15.02 -11.52 -10.93
N LEU A 319 -16.05 -12.35 -10.94
CA LEU A 319 -16.35 -13.28 -9.86
C LEU A 319 -15.79 -14.67 -10.17
N LEU A 320 -14.99 -15.21 -9.24
CA LEU A 320 -14.49 -16.58 -9.29
C LEU A 320 -14.98 -17.35 -8.06
N CYS A 321 -15.53 -18.55 -8.27
CA CYS A 321 -15.91 -19.47 -7.23
C CYS A 321 -14.85 -20.57 -7.07
N PHE A 322 -14.49 -20.87 -5.83
CA PHE A 322 -13.45 -21.82 -5.47
C PHE A 322 -14.03 -22.96 -4.64
N GLU A 323 -13.71 -24.20 -5.02
CA GLU A 323 -14.10 -25.39 -4.25
C GLU A 323 -12.87 -26.03 -3.61
N PHE A 324 -13.07 -26.58 -2.40
CA PHE A 324 -11.99 -27.07 -1.55
C PHE A 324 -12.17 -28.54 -1.18
N ASP A 325 -11.09 -29.30 -1.28
CA ASP A 325 -10.94 -30.64 -0.71
C ASP A 325 -9.78 -30.63 0.28
N ASN A 326 -10.03 -31.08 1.51
CA ASN A 326 -9.06 -31.13 2.60
C ASN A 326 -8.23 -29.83 2.77
N GLY A 327 -8.85 -28.68 2.53
CA GLY A 327 -8.24 -27.36 2.68
C GLY A 327 -7.38 -26.88 1.50
N SER A 328 -7.36 -27.62 0.39
CA SER A 328 -6.73 -27.25 -0.89
C SER A 328 -7.80 -27.05 -1.97
N ILE A 329 -7.51 -26.20 -2.95
CA ILE A 329 -8.43 -25.87 -4.04
C ILE A 329 -8.36 -26.96 -5.11
N TYR A 330 -9.51 -27.52 -5.49
CA TYR A 330 -9.62 -28.56 -6.54
C TYR A 330 -10.45 -28.13 -7.76
N ASN A 331 -11.14 -26.99 -7.68
CA ASN A 331 -11.93 -26.45 -8.78
C ASN A 331 -12.04 -24.92 -8.68
N ILE A 332 -12.04 -24.26 -9.84
CA ILE A 332 -12.14 -22.81 -9.98
C ILE A 332 -13.07 -22.54 -11.17
N GLU A 333 -14.17 -21.83 -10.91
CA GLU A 333 -15.19 -21.50 -11.91
C GLU A 333 -15.40 -19.99 -11.97
N GLU A 334 -15.54 -19.43 -13.17
CA GLU A 334 -15.99 -18.05 -13.37
C GLU A 334 -17.52 -18.01 -13.38
N LEU A 335 -18.09 -17.10 -12.58
CA LEU A 335 -19.55 -16.98 -12.39
C LEU A 335 -20.23 -16.04 -13.38
#